data_AF-A0A6N4QYE7-F1
#
_entry.id   AF-A0A6N4QYE7-F1
#
_cell.length_a   1.000
_cell.length_b   1.000
_cell.length_c   1.000
_cell.angle_alpha   90.00
_cell.angle_beta   90.00
_cell.angle_gamma   90.00
#
_symmetry.space_group_name_H-M   'P 1'
#
loop_
_entity.id
_entity.type
_entity.pdbx_description
1 polymer ?
#
loop_
_entity_poly.entity_id
_entity_poly.type
_entity_poly.pdbx_seq_one_letter_code
_entity_poly.pdbx_strand_id
1 'polypeptide(L)'
;MEPFKPKPLLNKSELRQIKKSRTRVEGKKVLTDDVKKLKSLSVTPDLPKKELIHYYKEPIWIEYYIPRESRFAYEVKYLFVKLVDPIPKPAPADEILREAISKGEFVDVMDVLFRYPEKETLIRNSYLNTFSFLESISANYKHYLQTKDAYDLRIPLFHTEALMKREPTVATLEFLGPYTIYNLNWLIRKLNEAGQEFSLEDETISVLIKRRNEYWEQNSLATDEDFELFAALFYEQAFPHRGSDFDDALLFKEAGENN
;
A
#
# COMPACT_ATOMS: atom_id res chain seq x y z
N MET A 1 -2.93 3.33 28.04
CA MET A 1 -1.59 3.03 27.52
C MET A 1 -1.03 4.33 26.97
N GLU A 2 0.11 4.80 27.47
CA GLU A 2 0.74 6.01 26.96
C GLU A 2 1.29 5.78 25.54
N PRO A 3 1.16 6.77 24.63
CA PRO A 3 1.72 6.66 23.28
C PRO A 3 3.24 6.70 23.35
N PHE A 4 3.88 5.67 22.82
CA PHE A 4 5.33 5.56 22.71
C PHE A 4 5.88 6.75 21.90
N LYS A 5 6.80 7.52 22.49
CA LYS A 5 7.53 8.60 21.81
C LYS A 5 8.95 8.12 21.48
N PRO A 6 9.28 7.85 20.21
CA PRO A 6 10.67 7.66 19.83
C PRO A 6 11.44 8.96 20.08
N LYS A 7 12.68 8.83 20.58
CA LYS A 7 13.59 9.97 20.73
C LYS A 7 13.95 10.49 19.34
N PRO A 8 13.80 11.79 19.05
CA PRO A 8 14.22 12.34 17.76
C PRO A 8 15.73 12.19 17.62
N LEU A 9 16.17 11.66 16.49
CA LEU A 9 17.57 11.29 16.21
C LEU A 9 18.47 12.51 15.93
N LEU A 10 17.91 13.70 15.71
CA LEU A 10 18.65 14.91 15.32
C LEU A 10 18.36 16.11 16.23
N ASN A 11 19.40 16.90 16.52
CA ASN A 11 19.32 18.13 17.28
C ASN A 11 18.70 19.26 16.42
N LYS A 12 18.00 20.22 17.06
CA LYS A 12 17.40 21.42 16.44
C LYS A 12 18.35 22.21 15.53
N SER A 13 19.66 22.14 15.75
CA SER A 13 20.68 22.76 14.88
C SER A 13 20.83 22.05 13.52
N GLU A 14 20.73 20.71 13.51
CA GLU A 14 20.87 19.87 12.31
C GLU A 14 19.62 19.98 11.42
N LEU A 15 18.44 20.08 12.03
CA LEU A 15 17.18 20.42 11.35
C LEU A 15 17.22 21.78 10.63
N ARG A 16 17.93 22.78 11.18
CA ARG A 16 18.08 24.11 10.56
C ARG A 16 19.05 24.09 9.39
N GLN A 17 20.09 23.26 9.43
CA GLN A 17 21.02 23.07 8.31
C GLN A 17 20.32 22.39 7.12
N ILE A 18 19.47 21.40 7.40
CA ILE A 18 18.66 20.70 6.39
C ILE A 18 17.65 21.65 5.74
N LYS A 19 16.99 22.55 6.51
CA LYS A 19 16.11 23.59 5.94
C LYS A 19 16.84 24.61 5.06
N LYS A 20 18.14 24.83 5.28
CA LYS A 20 18.95 25.75 4.47
C LYS A 20 19.53 25.08 3.22
N SER A 21 19.76 23.77 3.24
CA SER A 21 20.20 23.00 2.06
C SER A 21 19.05 22.46 1.20
N ARG A 22 17.83 22.39 1.74
CA ARG A 22 16.62 21.95 1.03
C ARG A 22 15.69 23.13 0.73
N THR A 23 15.92 23.76 -0.42
CA THR A 23 14.86 24.51 -1.11
C THR A 23 14.93 24.20 -2.60
N ARG A 24 14.28 23.11 -3.01
CA ARG A 24 13.22 23.14 -4.03
C ARG A 24 12.55 21.76 -4.11
N VAL A 25 11.25 21.81 -3.86
CA VAL A 25 10.25 20.81 -4.22
C VAL A 25 10.06 20.95 -5.73
N GLU A 26 10.47 19.93 -6.50
CA GLU A 26 10.12 19.62 -7.90
C GLU A 26 11.16 18.63 -8.45
N GLY A 27 10.80 17.34 -8.47
CA GLY A 27 11.36 16.34 -9.40
C GLY A 27 12.88 16.20 -9.52
N LYS A 28 13.66 16.26 -8.43
CA LYS A 28 15.11 15.99 -8.50
C LYS A 28 15.63 15.03 -7.44
N LYS A 29 16.32 14.01 -7.97
CA LYS A 29 17.07 12.91 -7.36
C LYS A 29 17.67 13.24 -5.98
N VAL A 30 17.26 12.48 -4.96
CA VAL A 30 17.83 12.55 -3.62
C VAL A 30 19.18 11.82 -3.59
N LEU A 31 20.26 12.48 -4.04
CA LEU A 31 21.62 12.09 -3.69
C LEU A 31 21.89 12.54 -2.25
N THR A 32 21.70 11.62 -1.30
CA THR A 32 22.16 11.84 0.07
C THR A 32 23.63 11.45 0.16
N ASP A 33 24.52 12.44 0.18
CA ASP A 33 25.98 12.27 0.33
C ASP A 33 26.39 11.63 1.68
N ASP A 34 25.44 11.32 2.56
CA ASP A 34 25.72 10.79 3.90
C ASP A 34 25.49 9.27 3.96
N VAL A 35 26.45 8.53 3.41
CA VAL A 35 26.52 7.05 3.46
C VAL A 35 26.40 6.52 4.89
N LYS A 36 26.80 7.29 5.92
CA LYS A 36 26.64 6.90 7.32
C LYS A 36 25.17 6.89 7.75
N LYS A 37 24.36 7.85 7.27
CA LYS A 37 22.93 7.92 7.57
C LYS A 37 22.20 6.72 6.97
N LEU A 38 22.45 6.40 5.69
CA LEU A 38 21.85 5.24 5.00
C LEU A 38 22.20 3.90 5.68
N LYS A 39 23.44 3.75 6.15
CA LYS A 39 23.88 2.57 6.90
C LYS A 39 23.28 2.48 8.30
N SER A 40 22.94 3.62 8.92
CA SER A 40 22.39 3.69 10.28
C SER A 40 20.87 3.50 10.37
N LEU A 41 20.15 3.54 9.23
CA LEU A 41 18.71 3.29 9.21
C LEU A 41 18.43 1.86 9.65
N SER A 42 17.69 1.70 10.76
CA SER A 42 17.26 0.39 11.23
C SER A 42 16.30 -0.23 10.22
N VAL A 43 16.67 -1.41 9.73
CA VAL A 43 16.08 -2.13 8.58
C VAL A 43 14.75 -2.81 8.91
N THR A 44 14.40 -2.86 10.19
CA THR A 44 13.25 -3.62 10.67
C THR A 44 12.75 -2.87 11.89
N PRO A 45 11.46 -2.49 11.96
CA PRO A 45 10.93 -2.01 13.21
C PRO A 45 11.08 -3.19 14.20
N ASP A 46 11.70 -2.94 15.35
CA ASP A 46 11.94 -3.95 16.40
C ASP A 46 10.59 -4.30 17.07
N LEU A 47 9.74 -4.95 16.28
CA LEU A 47 8.38 -5.28 16.62
C LEU A 47 8.30 -6.78 16.86
N PRO A 48 7.55 -7.22 17.89
CA PRO A 48 7.25 -8.62 18.07
C PRO A 48 6.66 -9.21 16.79
N LYS A 49 6.95 -10.49 16.50
CA LYS A 49 6.40 -11.18 15.32
C LYS A 49 4.88 -11.05 15.16
N LYS A 50 4.16 -10.99 16.28
CA LYS A 50 2.70 -10.78 16.31
C LYS A 50 2.27 -9.41 15.78
N GLU A 51 3.10 -8.38 15.91
CA GLU A 51 2.80 -7.04 15.42
C GLU A 51 3.17 -6.91 13.92
N LEU A 52 4.20 -7.63 13.46
CA LEU A 52 4.64 -7.62 12.06
C LEU A 52 3.54 -8.08 11.09
N ILE A 53 2.60 -8.92 11.53
CA ILE A 53 1.47 -9.36 10.68
C ILE A 53 0.62 -8.18 10.20
N HIS A 54 0.62 -7.07 10.94
CA HIS A 54 -0.16 -5.87 10.65
C HIS A 54 0.56 -4.89 9.73
N TYR A 55 1.64 -5.31 9.06
CA TYR A 55 2.40 -4.50 8.13
C TYR A 55 2.56 -5.22 6.79
N TYR A 56 2.46 -4.48 5.70
CA TYR A 56 3.02 -4.91 4.42
C TYR A 56 4.51 -4.55 4.37
N LYS A 57 5.34 -5.45 3.83
CA LYS A 57 6.80 -5.32 3.80
C LYS A 57 7.26 -5.23 2.35
N GLU A 58 7.71 -4.05 1.94
CA GLU A 58 8.17 -3.79 0.57
C GLU A 58 9.70 -3.67 0.51
N PRO A 59 10.41 -4.42 -0.36
CA PRO A 59 11.85 -4.24 -0.58
C PRO A 59 12.17 -2.92 -1.30
N ILE A 60 13.08 -2.14 -0.72
CA ILE A 60 13.59 -0.89 -1.30
C ILE A 60 15.08 -1.03 -1.60
N TRP A 61 15.47 -0.78 -2.84
CA TRP A 61 16.86 -0.85 -3.27
C TRP A 61 17.57 0.47 -3.01
N ILE A 62 18.74 0.45 -2.40
CA ILE A 62 19.53 1.66 -2.17
C ILE A 62 20.87 1.49 -2.86
N GLU A 63 21.10 2.33 -3.86
CA GLU A 63 22.38 2.46 -4.54
C GLU A 63 23.15 3.66 -3.96
N TYR A 64 24.38 3.44 -3.52
CA TYR A 64 25.27 4.52 -3.11
C TYR A 64 26.70 4.30 -3.61
N TYR A 65 27.37 5.40 -3.92
CA TYR A 65 28.76 5.40 -4.37
C TYR A 65 29.72 5.34 -3.16
N ILE A 66 30.76 4.52 -3.24
CA ILE A 66 31.83 4.43 -2.25
C ILE A 66 33.10 5.05 -2.87
N PRO A 67 33.44 6.32 -2.55
CA PRO A 67 34.54 7.02 -3.21
C PRO A 67 35.90 6.35 -3.04
N ARG A 68 36.16 5.75 -1.87
CA ARG A 68 37.43 5.07 -1.58
C ARG A 68 37.65 3.83 -2.44
N GLU A 69 36.56 3.19 -2.86
CA GLU A 69 36.58 1.94 -3.61
C GLU A 69 36.20 2.15 -5.08
N SER A 70 35.95 3.41 -5.47
CA SER A 70 35.48 3.82 -6.81
C SER A 70 34.38 2.92 -7.38
N ARG A 71 33.43 2.50 -6.54
CA ARG A 71 32.35 1.58 -6.93
C ARG A 71 31.01 1.96 -6.34
N PHE A 72 29.95 1.48 -6.97
CA PHE A 72 28.61 1.49 -6.38
C PHE A 72 28.40 0.27 -5.47
N ALA A 73 27.66 0.47 -4.40
CA ALA A 73 27.16 -0.57 -3.53
C ALA A 73 25.63 -0.54 -3.53
N TYR A 74 25.04 -1.72 -3.50
CA TYR A 74 23.59 -1.93 -3.44
C TYR A 74 23.24 -2.54 -2.09
N GLU A 75 22.22 -2.01 -1.45
CA GLU A 75 21.68 -2.54 -0.21
C GLU A 75 20.15 -2.62 -0.31
N VAL A 76 19.59 -3.76 0.08
CA VAL A 76 18.14 -3.91 0.17
C VAL A 76 17.71 -3.55 1.59
N LYS A 77 16.82 -2.56 1.70
CA LYS A 77 16.10 -2.21 2.91
C LYS A 77 14.63 -2.57 2.74
N TYR A 78 13.83 -2.40 3.79
CA TYR A 78 12.41 -2.71 3.74
C TYR A 78 11.58 -1.55 4.26
N LEU A 79 10.59 -1.14 3.46
CA LEU A 79 9.53 -0.24 3.85
C LEU A 79 8.42 -1.07 4.53
N PHE A 80 8.08 -0.73 5.77
CA PHE A 80 6.98 -1.36 6.51
C PHE A 80 5.77 -0.44 6.52
N VAL A 81 4.72 -0.82 5.79
CA VAL A 81 3.48 -0.04 5.68
C VAL A 81 2.42 -0.62 6.61
N LYS A 82 2.01 0.15 7.63
CA LYS A 82 0.96 -0.28 8.57
C LYS A 82 -0.36 -0.49 7.83
N LEU A 83 -0.98 -1.65 8.02
CA LEU A 83 -2.29 -1.98 7.44
C LEU A 83 -3.41 -1.30 8.23
N VAL A 84 -4.00 -0.27 7.64
CA VAL A 84 -5.09 0.51 8.23
C VAL A 84 -6.42 0.11 7.60
N ASP A 85 -7.27 -0.56 8.38
CA ASP A 85 -8.61 -0.94 7.93
C ASP A 85 -9.51 0.30 7.72
N PRO A 86 -10.45 0.23 6.77
CA PRO A 86 -11.40 1.31 6.58
C PRO A 86 -12.38 1.41 7.74
N ILE A 87 -12.81 2.64 8.04
CA ILE A 87 -13.86 2.89 9.02
C ILE A 87 -15.21 2.81 8.28
N PRO A 88 -16.09 1.86 8.62
CA PRO A 88 -17.41 1.76 7.99
C PRO A 88 -18.28 2.95 8.37
N LYS A 89 -19.11 3.43 7.43
CA LYS A 89 -20.13 4.45 7.72
C LYS A 89 -21.14 3.94 8.76
N PRO A 90 -21.86 4.84 9.48
CA PRO A 90 -22.92 4.45 10.41
C PRO A 90 -24.10 3.72 9.76
N ALA A 91 -24.85 2.95 10.55
CA ALA A 91 -25.99 2.18 10.07
C ALA A 91 -27.07 3.08 9.41
N PRO A 92 -27.77 2.59 8.37
CA PRO A 92 -27.69 1.25 7.78
C PRO A 92 -26.59 1.08 6.71
N ALA A 93 -25.83 2.14 6.40
CA ALA A 93 -24.74 2.06 5.43
C ALA A 93 -23.63 1.11 5.91
N ASP A 94 -22.93 0.49 4.96
CA ASP A 94 -21.77 -0.39 5.18
C ASP A 94 -21.97 -1.51 6.21
N GLU A 95 -23.21 -2.02 6.37
CA GLU A 95 -23.53 -3.07 7.33
C GLU A 95 -22.67 -4.33 7.14
N ILE A 96 -22.47 -4.74 5.88
CA ILE A 96 -21.69 -5.93 5.52
C ILE A 96 -20.23 -5.78 5.94
N LEU A 97 -19.62 -4.63 5.68
CA LEU A 97 -18.23 -4.35 6.09
C LEU A 97 -18.12 -4.29 7.62
N ARG A 98 -19.07 -3.65 8.29
CA ARG A 98 -19.06 -3.54 9.76
C ARG A 98 -19.16 -4.90 10.41
N GLU A 99 -20.05 -5.76 9.93
CA GLU A 99 -20.20 -7.14 10.39
C GLU A 99 -18.87 -7.89 10.24
N ALA A 100 -18.27 -7.86 9.04
CA ALA A 100 -17.02 -8.54 8.75
C ALA A 100 -15.86 -8.07 9.63
N ILE A 101 -15.69 -6.75 9.81
CA ILE A 101 -14.66 -6.17 10.71
C ILE A 101 -14.86 -6.66 12.15
N SER A 102 -16.10 -6.65 12.65
CA SER A 102 -16.38 -7.06 14.03
C SER A 102 -16.11 -8.55 14.29
N LYS A 103 -16.26 -9.39 13.26
CA LYS A 103 -15.98 -10.83 13.32
C LYS A 103 -14.54 -11.19 12.93
N GLY A 104 -13.79 -10.26 12.34
CA GLY A 104 -12.47 -10.53 11.74
C GLY A 104 -12.55 -11.46 10.52
N GLU A 105 -13.67 -11.45 9.82
CA GLU A 105 -13.96 -12.33 8.68
C GLU A 105 -13.67 -11.63 7.35
N PHE A 106 -13.38 -12.41 6.31
CA PHE A 106 -13.25 -11.92 4.94
C PHE A 106 -14.63 -11.60 4.34
N VAL A 107 -14.74 -10.52 3.56
CA VAL A 107 -15.99 -10.18 2.84
C VAL A 107 -16.03 -10.95 1.52
N ASP A 108 -16.69 -12.12 1.51
CA ASP A 108 -17.01 -12.84 0.28
C ASP A 108 -18.30 -12.28 -0.37
N VAL A 109 -18.15 -11.48 -1.42
CA VAL A 109 -19.29 -10.86 -2.12
C VAL A 109 -20.22 -11.90 -2.74
N MET A 110 -19.71 -13.08 -3.12
CA MET A 110 -20.57 -14.14 -3.62
C MET A 110 -21.44 -14.73 -2.50
N ASP A 111 -20.93 -14.81 -1.28
CA ASP A 111 -21.72 -15.18 -0.10
C ASP A 111 -22.75 -14.10 0.26
N VAL A 112 -22.38 -12.82 0.12
CA VAL A 112 -23.31 -11.68 0.30
C VAL A 112 -24.51 -11.79 -0.65
N LEU A 113 -24.31 -12.21 -1.91
CA LEU A 113 -25.42 -12.45 -2.85
C LEU A 113 -26.43 -13.47 -2.32
N PHE A 114 -25.95 -14.54 -1.68
CA PHE A 114 -26.82 -15.57 -1.11
C PHE A 114 -27.53 -15.09 0.16
N ARG A 115 -26.84 -14.32 1.01
CA ARG A 115 -27.41 -13.80 2.27
C ARG A 115 -28.38 -12.63 2.07
N TYR A 116 -28.18 -11.85 1.00
CA TYR A 116 -28.96 -10.65 0.68
C TYR A 116 -29.44 -10.68 -0.78
N PRO A 117 -30.40 -11.56 -1.14
CA PRO A 117 -30.90 -11.66 -2.51
C PRO A 117 -31.44 -10.34 -3.08
N GLU A 118 -31.96 -9.46 -2.22
CA GLU A 118 -32.46 -8.14 -2.61
C GLU A 118 -31.36 -7.21 -3.16
N LYS A 119 -30.08 -7.49 -2.87
CA LYS A 119 -28.91 -6.73 -3.33
C LYS A 119 -28.32 -7.28 -4.63
N GLU A 120 -28.79 -8.43 -5.11
CA GLU A 120 -28.19 -9.17 -6.23
C GLU A 120 -28.06 -8.34 -7.50
N THR A 121 -29.15 -7.70 -7.93
CA THR A 121 -29.16 -6.90 -9.16
C THR A 121 -28.11 -5.78 -9.10
N LEU A 122 -27.98 -5.11 -7.96
CA LEU A 122 -27.03 -4.00 -7.84
C LEU A 122 -25.59 -4.48 -7.83
N ILE A 123 -25.29 -5.60 -7.16
CA ILE A 123 -23.96 -6.22 -7.18
C ILE A 123 -23.61 -6.63 -8.60
N ARG A 124 -24.48 -7.39 -9.29
CA ARG A 124 -24.20 -7.85 -10.67
C ARG A 124 -23.96 -6.70 -11.63
N ASN A 125 -24.75 -5.63 -11.53
CA ASN A 125 -24.57 -4.44 -12.36
C ASN A 125 -23.29 -3.67 -12.02
N SER A 126 -22.95 -3.57 -10.73
CA SER A 126 -21.74 -2.88 -10.24
C SER A 126 -20.45 -3.56 -10.69
N TYR A 127 -20.47 -4.88 -10.82
CA TYR A 127 -19.30 -5.70 -11.19
C TYR A 127 -19.46 -6.38 -12.54
N LEU A 128 -20.28 -5.87 -13.46
CA LEU A 128 -20.60 -6.55 -14.73
C LEU A 128 -19.36 -7.05 -15.49
N ASN A 129 -18.30 -6.23 -15.55
CA ASN A 129 -17.06 -6.56 -16.27
C ASN A 129 -15.98 -7.23 -15.39
N THR A 130 -16.23 -7.35 -14.09
CA THR A 130 -15.27 -7.87 -13.10
C THR A 130 -15.87 -8.98 -12.23
N PHE A 131 -17.05 -9.50 -12.59
CA PHE A 131 -17.79 -10.48 -11.81
C PHE A 131 -17.01 -11.80 -11.68
N SER A 132 -16.28 -12.18 -12.72
CA SER A 132 -15.40 -13.36 -12.69
C SER A 132 -14.29 -13.25 -11.63
N PHE A 133 -13.85 -12.04 -11.28
CA PHE A 133 -12.92 -11.85 -10.16
C PHE A 133 -13.59 -12.17 -8.82
N LEU A 134 -14.86 -11.77 -8.62
CA LEU A 134 -15.61 -12.12 -7.41
C LEU A 134 -15.81 -13.64 -7.29
N GLU A 135 -16.14 -14.31 -8.39
CA GLU A 135 -16.27 -15.78 -8.44
C GLU A 135 -14.94 -16.47 -8.11
N SER A 136 -13.85 -16.02 -8.73
CA SER A 136 -12.51 -16.56 -8.49
C SER A 136 -12.05 -16.33 -7.05
N ILE A 137 -12.28 -15.14 -6.49
CA ILE A 137 -12.00 -14.83 -5.09
C ILE A 137 -12.77 -15.78 -4.16
N SER A 138 -14.08 -15.92 -4.36
CA SER A 138 -14.93 -16.79 -3.53
C SER A 138 -14.48 -18.25 -3.60
N ALA A 139 -14.22 -18.77 -4.81
CA ALA A 139 -13.81 -20.14 -5.01
C ALA A 139 -12.49 -20.46 -4.30
N ASN A 140 -11.47 -19.61 -4.46
CA ASN A 140 -10.16 -19.80 -3.84
C ASN A 140 -10.20 -19.56 -2.32
N TYR A 141 -11.01 -18.60 -1.85
CA TYR A 141 -11.23 -18.41 -0.42
C TYR A 141 -11.88 -19.66 0.22
N LYS A 142 -12.90 -20.23 -0.42
CA LYS A 142 -13.53 -21.48 0.03
C LYS A 142 -12.56 -22.66 -0.02
N HIS A 143 -11.71 -22.72 -1.04
CA HIS A 143 -10.65 -23.72 -1.10
C HIS A 143 -9.68 -23.59 0.08
N TYR A 144 -9.18 -22.39 0.36
CA TYR A 144 -8.39 -22.10 1.56
C TYR A 144 -9.11 -22.51 2.86
N LEU A 145 -10.42 -22.26 2.97
CA LEU A 145 -11.17 -22.67 4.16
C LEU A 145 -11.19 -24.20 4.34
N GLN A 146 -11.12 -24.98 3.26
CA GLN A 146 -11.08 -26.44 3.28
C GLN A 146 -9.66 -26.98 3.51
N THR A 147 -8.66 -26.46 2.79
CA THR A 147 -7.27 -26.94 2.81
C THR A 147 -6.46 -26.39 3.98
N LYS A 148 -6.81 -25.19 4.44
CA LYS A 148 -6.01 -24.34 5.34
C LYS A 148 -4.64 -23.96 4.78
N ASP A 149 -4.44 -24.09 3.47
CA ASP A 149 -3.21 -23.69 2.80
C ASP A 149 -3.25 -22.22 2.40
N ALA A 150 -2.49 -21.39 3.11
CA ALA A 150 -2.45 -19.95 2.84
C ALA A 150 -1.89 -19.61 1.46
N TYR A 151 -1.19 -20.52 0.78
CA TYR A 151 -0.73 -20.34 -0.59
C TYR A 151 -1.87 -20.01 -1.56
N ASP A 152 -3.05 -20.58 -1.32
CA ASP A 152 -4.27 -20.39 -2.10
C ASP A 152 -4.78 -18.94 -2.05
N LEU A 153 -4.43 -18.19 -1.00
CA LEU A 153 -4.88 -16.80 -0.80
C LEU A 153 -4.18 -15.79 -1.73
N ARG A 154 -3.13 -16.18 -2.45
CA ARG A 154 -2.45 -15.30 -3.42
C ARG A 154 -3.31 -15.01 -4.65
N ILE A 155 -4.19 -15.93 -5.05
CA ILE A 155 -5.15 -15.67 -6.14
C ILE A 155 -6.21 -14.65 -5.71
N PRO A 156 -6.88 -14.80 -4.55
CA PRO A 156 -7.73 -13.75 -3.97
C PRO A 156 -7.02 -12.41 -3.81
N LEU A 157 -5.74 -12.40 -3.40
CA LEU A 157 -4.96 -11.18 -3.28
C LEU A 157 -4.87 -10.45 -4.62
N PHE A 158 -4.37 -11.14 -5.65
CA PHE A 158 -4.22 -10.59 -7.00
C PHE A 158 -5.54 -10.07 -7.59
N HIS A 159 -6.63 -10.84 -7.45
CA HIS A 159 -7.94 -10.42 -7.94
C HIS A 159 -8.54 -9.28 -7.13
N THR A 160 -8.24 -9.19 -5.84
CA THR A 160 -8.65 -8.04 -5.01
C THR A 160 -7.95 -6.77 -5.49
N GLU A 161 -6.65 -6.82 -5.82
CA GLU A 161 -5.93 -5.69 -6.43
C GLU A 161 -6.55 -5.27 -7.77
N ALA A 162 -6.90 -6.24 -8.62
CA ALA A 162 -7.57 -5.97 -9.88
C ALA A 162 -8.95 -5.30 -9.69
N LEU A 163 -9.71 -5.71 -8.68
CA LEU A 163 -10.99 -5.08 -8.33
C LEU A 163 -10.80 -3.65 -7.83
N MET A 164 -9.77 -3.39 -7.01
CA MET A 164 -9.50 -2.07 -6.45
C MET A 164 -9.31 -0.99 -7.54
N LYS A 165 -8.81 -1.36 -8.72
CA LYS A 165 -8.68 -0.45 -9.88
C LYS A 165 -10.03 0.06 -10.42
N ARG A 166 -11.13 -0.60 -10.07
CA ARG A 166 -12.51 -0.26 -10.50
C ARG A 166 -13.38 0.24 -9.34
N GLU A 167 -12.84 0.32 -8.14
CA GLU A 167 -13.53 0.86 -6.98
C GLU A 167 -13.42 2.40 -6.94
N PRO A 168 -14.40 3.11 -6.32
CA PRO A 168 -15.62 2.57 -5.72
C PRO A 168 -16.70 2.25 -6.76
N THR A 169 -17.36 1.10 -6.62
CA THR A 169 -18.59 0.78 -7.37
C THR A 169 -19.86 1.31 -6.69
N VAL A 170 -21.02 1.26 -7.37
CA VAL A 170 -22.31 1.66 -6.77
C VAL A 170 -22.63 0.79 -5.55
N ALA A 171 -22.46 -0.53 -5.64
CA ALA A 171 -22.64 -1.43 -4.50
C ALA A 171 -21.71 -1.11 -3.31
N THR A 172 -20.45 -0.73 -3.59
CA THR A 172 -19.47 -0.26 -2.59
C THR A 172 -19.93 1.02 -1.90
N LEU A 173 -20.48 1.97 -2.65
CA LEU A 173 -20.98 3.23 -2.10
C LEU A 173 -22.26 3.05 -1.27
N GLU A 174 -23.13 2.11 -1.63
CA GLU A 174 -24.42 1.93 -0.98
C GLU A 174 -24.37 1.04 0.27
N PHE A 175 -23.75 -0.14 0.20
CA PHE A 175 -23.84 -1.12 1.28
C PHE A 175 -22.63 -2.03 1.52
N LEU A 176 -21.74 -2.23 0.54
CA LEU A 176 -20.53 -3.05 0.78
C LEU A 176 -19.48 -2.27 1.57
N GLY A 177 -19.51 -0.93 1.53
CA GLY A 177 -18.40 -0.10 2.01
C GLY A 177 -17.11 -0.37 1.23
N PRO A 178 -15.97 0.23 1.62
CA PRO A 178 -14.65 -0.03 1.02
C PRO A 178 -14.09 -1.42 1.39
N TYR A 179 -14.87 -2.49 1.17
CA TYR A 179 -14.53 -3.86 1.54
C TYR A 179 -13.27 -4.39 0.84
N THR A 180 -12.94 -3.93 -0.37
CA THR A 180 -11.74 -4.37 -1.09
C THR A 180 -10.46 -4.01 -0.32
N ILE A 181 -10.41 -2.83 0.30
CA ILE A 181 -9.29 -2.42 1.15
C ILE A 181 -9.21 -3.28 2.41
N TYR A 182 -10.34 -3.54 3.04
CA TYR A 182 -10.40 -4.41 4.21
C TYR A 182 -9.97 -5.85 3.88
N ASN A 183 -10.46 -6.40 2.77
CA ASN A 183 -10.10 -7.71 2.26
C ASN A 183 -8.62 -7.78 1.90
N LEU A 184 -8.06 -6.75 1.26
CA LEU A 184 -6.62 -6.66 0.98
C LEU A 184 -5.83 -6.78 2.29
N ASN A 185 -6.15 -5.96 3.29
CA ASN A 185 -5.48 -6.01 4.60
C ASN A 185 -5.65 -7.38 5.27
N TRP A 186 -6.83 -7.99 5.19
CA TRP A 186 -7.11 -9.31 5.73
C TRP A 186 -6.23 -10.39 5.08
N LEU A 187 -6.13 -10.38 3.74
CA LEU A 187 -5.33 -11.31 2.96
C LEU A 187 -3.83 -11.17 3.29
N ILE A 188 -3.32 -9.94 3.33
CA ILE A 188 -1.93 -9.64 3.73
C ILE A 188 -1.66 -10.20 5.13
N ARG A 189 -2.56 -9.98 6.10
CA ARG A 189 -2.40 -10.52 7.46
C ARG A 189 -2.38 -12.04 7.48
N LYS A 190 -3.25 -12.71 6.72
CA LYS A 190 -3.26 -14.19 6.64
C LYS A 190 -2.02 -14.77 5.98
N LEU A 191 -1.53 -14.14 4.92
CA LEU A 191 -0.29 -14.54 4.28
C LEU A 191 0.92 -14.32 5.22
N ASN A 192 0.96 -13.18 5.91
CA ASN A 192 1.98 -12.89 6.92
C ASN A 192 1.94 -13.88 8.10
N GLU A 193 0.76 -14.21 8.63
CA GLU A 193 0.56 -15.20 9.69
C GLU A 193 1.13 -16.58 9.30
N ALA A 194 0.96 -16.95 8.03
CA ALA A 194 1.45 -18.21 7.47
C ALA A 194 2.91 -18.14 6.97
N GLY A 195 3.57 -16.98 7.07
CA GLY A 195 4.93 -16.78 6.57
C GLY A 195 5.07 -16.95 5.05
N GLN A 196 3.99 -16.74 4.30
CA GLN A 196 3.99 -16.83 2.84
C GLN A 196 4.62 -15.58 2.23
N GLU A 197 5.47 -15.76 1.23
CA GLU A 197 6.00 -14.65 0.44
C GLU A 197 5.00 -14.26 -0.66
N PHE A 198 4.80 -12.95 -0.82
CA PHE A 198 3.96 -12.34 -1.84
C PHE A 198 4.43 -10.91 -2.08
N SER A 199 4.02 -10.34 -3.21
CA SER A 199 4.25 -8.95 -3.58
C SER A 199 2.91 -8.35 -4.01
N LEU A 200 2.80 -7.03 -3.88
CA LEU A 200 1.68 -6.24 -4.37
C LEU A 200 2.12 -5.43 -5.59
N GLU A 201 1.15 -4.97 -6.37
CA GLU A 201 1.40 -3.99 -7.42
C GLU A 201 1.79 -2.63 -6.82
N ASP A 202 2.63 -1.88 -7.55
CA ASP A 202 3.12 -0.58 -7.11
C ASP A 202 1.98 0.43 -6.80
N GLU A 203 0.90 0.40 -7.57
CA GLU A 203 -0.30 1.20 -7.29
C GLU A 203 -0.99 0.79 -5.99
N THR A 204 -1.06 -0.51 -5.68
CA THR A 204 -1.63 -1.02 -4.43
C THR A 204 -0.79 -0.57 -3.23
N ILE A 205 0.53 -0.67 -3.33
CA ILE A 205 1.46 -0.21 -2.29
C ILE A 205 1.28 1.29 -2.06
N SER A 206 1.15 2.06 -3.14
CA SER A 206 0.87 3.50 -3.08
C SER A 206 -0.42 3.82 -2.33
N VAL A 207 -1.47 3.02 -2.52
CA VAL A 207 -2.73 3.15 -1.78
C VAL A 207 -2.52 2.85 -0.29
N LEU A 208 -1.77 1.79 0.05
CA LEU A 208 -1.46 1.46 1.45
C LEU A 208 -0.67 2.59 2.15
N ILE A 209 0.36 3.15 1.49
CA ILE A 209 1.15 4.28 2.00
C ILE A 209 0.24 5.49 2.25
N LYS A 210 -0.61 5.83 1.28
CA LYS A 210 -1.56 6.95 1.42
C LYS A 210 -2.48 6.76 2.62
N ARG A 211 -3.10 5.58 2.76
CA ARG A 211 -4.00 5.27 3.88
C ARG A 211 -3.31 5.31 5.23
N ARG A 212 -2.07 4.81 5.30
CA ARG A 212 -1.24 4.94 6.50
C ARG A 212 -1.03 6.42 6.83
N ASN A 213 -0.67 7.26 5.86
CA ASN A 213 -0.42 8.67 6.12
C ASN A 213 -1.67 9.42 6.57
N GLU A 214 -2.83 9.17 5.92
CA GLU A 214 -4.12 9.71 6.36
C GLU A 214 -4.44 9.34 7.82
N TYR A 215 -4.18 8.08 8.21
CA TYR A 215 -4.35 7.67 9.61
C TYR A 215 -3.39 8.39 10.56
N TRP A 216 -2.13 8.56 10.18
CA TRP A 216 -1.14 9.30 10.98
C TRP A 216 -1.56 10.75 11.22
N GLU A 217 -2.03 11.43 10.17
CA GLU A 217 -2.53 12.80 10.22
C GLU A 217 -3.78 12.92 11.09
N GLN A 218 -4.78 12.07 10.85
CA GLN A 218 -6.05 12.07 11.59
C GLN A 218 -5.85 11.82 13.09
N ASN A 219 -4.86 11.01 13.46
CA ASN A 219 -4.54 10.70 14.85
C ASN A 219 -3.46 11.59 15.44
N SER A 220 -2.97 12.61 14.70
CA SER A 220 -1.90 13.52 15.13
C SER A 220 -0.67 12.78 15.66
N LEU A 221 -0.29 11.68 14.99
CA LEU A 221 0.87 10.88 15.36
C LEU A 221 2.16 11.60 14.96
N ALA A 222 3.25 11.29 15.67
CA ALA A 222 4.56 11.86 15.34
C ALA A 222 5.01 11.42 13.94
N THR A 223 5.64 12.35 13.21
CA THR A 223 6.25 12.06 11.91
C THR A 223 7.32 10.98 12.07
N ASP A 224 7.24 9.98 11.20
CA ASP A 224 8.19 8.88 11.12
C ASP A 224 9.16 9.17 9.96
N GLU A 225 10.29 9.80 10.28
CA GLU A 225 11.25 10.28 9.27
C GLU A 225 11.82 9.13 8.40
N ASP A 226 11.96 7.93 8.98
CA ASP A 226 12.49 6.76 8.27
C ASP A 226 11.45 6.22 7.29
N PHE A 227 10.17 6.14 7.69
CA PHE A 227 9.09 5.79 6.78
C PHE A 227 8.99 6.78 5.61
N GLU A 228 9.01 8.09 5.88
CA GLU A 228 8.92 9.10 4.81
C GLU A 228 10.08 8.99 3.82
N LEU A 229 11.29 8.69 4.30
CA LEU A 229 12.45 8.46 3.44
C LEU A 229 12.26 7.21 2.55
N PHE A 230 11.88 6.08 3.14
CA PHE A 230 11.70 4.84 2.38
C PHE A 230 10.49 4.91 1.42
N ALA A 231 9.41 5.57 1.81
CA ALA A 231 8.26 5.81 0.94
C ALA A 231 8.63 6.72 -0.24
N ALA A 232 9.47 7.75 -0.03
CA ALA A 232 9.97 8.58 -1.12
C ALA A 232 10.83 7.78 -2.10
N LEU A 233 11.75 6.93 -1.60
CA LEU A 233 12.56 6.04 -2.44
C LEU A 233 11.70 5.04 -3.22
N PHE A 234 10.67 4.47 -2.58
CA PHE A 234 9.68 3.63 -3.25
C PHE A 234 9.06 4.35 -4.44
N TYR A 235 8.54 5.57 -4.25
CA TYR A 235 7.91 6.32 -5.33
C TYR A 235 8.87 6.67 -6.48
N GLU A 236 10.14 6.97 -6.19
CA GLU A 236 11.15 7.20 -7.22
C GLU A 236 11.42 5.93 -8.06
N GLN A 237 11.34 4.75 -7.45
CA GLN A 237 11.63 3.46 -8.09
C GLN A 237 10.43 2.93 -8.87
N ALA A 238 9.25 2.95 -8.26
CA ALA A 238 8.01 2.45 -8.83
C ALA A 238 7.47 3.36 -9.96
N PHE A 239 7.72 4.67 -9.88
CA PHE A 239 7.16 5.64 -10.82
C PHE A 239 8.22 6.63 -11.34
N PRO A 240 9.24 6.16 -12.08
CA PRO A 240 10.40 6.97 -12.49
C PRO A 240 10.04 8.16 -13.40
N HIS A 241 8.87 8.14 -14.04
CA HIS A 241 8.38 9.19 -14.94
C HIS A 241 7.32 10.11 -14.31
N ARG A 242 7.07 9.99 -12.99
CA ARG A 242 6.07 10.82 -12.31
C ARG A 242 6.52 12.29 -12.28
N GLY A 243 5.92 13.13 -13.10
CA GLY A 243 6.27 14.54 -13.24
C GLY A 243 7.27 14.86 -14.36
N SER A 244 7.65 13.87 -15.19
CA SER A 244 8.13 14.20 -16.53
C SER A 244 6.90 14.46 -17.39
N ASP A 245 6.56 15.74 -17.58
CA ASP A 245 5.81 16.13 -18.77
C ASP A 245 6.60 15.56 -19.95
N PHE A 246 6.10 14.50 -20.56
CA PHE A 246 6.53 14.17 -21.91
C PHE A 246 6.14 15.41 -22.72
N ASP A 247 7.15 16.19 -23.10
CA ASP A 247 7.02 17.27 -24.08
C ASP A 247 6.46 16.63 -25.36
N ASP A 248 5.14 16.54 -25.47
CA ASP A 248 4.42 16.22 -26.71
C ASP A 248 4.83 17.18 -27.85
N ALA A 249 5.46 18.31 -27.51
CA ALA A 249 6.10 19.24 -28.43
C ALA A 249 7.23 18.64 -29.29
N LEU A 250 7.87 17.53 -28.88
CA LEU A 250 8.90 16.86 -29.69
C LEU A 250 8.32 15.93 -30.75
N LEU A 251 7.14 15.33 -30.51
CA LEU A 251 6.46 14.46 -31.48
C LEU A 251 5.82 15.27 -32.63
N PHE A 252 5.42 16.51 -32.39
CA PHE A 252 4.87 17.38 -33.44
C PHE A 252 5.92 18.11 -34.28
N LYS A 253 7.20 18.10 -33.88
CA LYS A 253 8.29 18.72 -34.67
C LYS A 253 8.78 17.84 -35.80
N GLU A 254 8.78 16.52 -35.63
CA GLU A 254 9.17 15.57 -36.69
C GLU A 254 8.08 15.38 -37.76
N ALA A 255 6.82 15.72 -37.46
CA ALA A 255 5.72 15.67 -38.43
C ALA A 255 5.62 16.93 -39.31
N GLY A 256 6.41 17.98 -39.03
CA GLY A 256 6.35 19.27 -39.71
C GLY A 256 7.45 19.55 -40.74
N GLU A 257 8.46 18.69 -40.87
CA GLU A 257 9.61 18.91 -41.77
C GLU A 257 9.59 18.05 -43.05
N ASN A 258 8.46 17.42 -43.38
CA ASN A 258 8.26 16.73 -44.67
C ASN A 258 7.09 17.32 -45.49
N ASN A 259 7.17 18.62 -45.79
CA ASN A 259 6.41 19.25 -46.88
C ASN A 259 7.30 20.20 -47.68
#